data_AF-A0A7S1J6C9-F1
#
_entry.id   AF-A0A7S1J6C9-F1
#
_cell.length_a   1.000
_cell.length_b   1.000
_cell.length_c   1.000
_cell.angle_alpha   90.00
_cell.angle_beta   90.00
_cell.angle_gamma   90.00
#
_symmetry.space_group_name_H-M   'P 1'
#
loop_
_entity.id
_entity.type
_entity.pdbx_description
1 polymer ?
#
loop_
_entity_poly.entity_id
_entity_poly.type
_entity_poly.pdbx_seq_one_letter_code
_entity_poly.pdbx_strand_id
1 'polypeptide(L)'
;VGYFSAFGFFNCICQVLAEHMNKSRLLLPDLGFQLLPFIPFSYLPTLTLTIFVAAVVSRTFLREEEAPTMARRFLLSYATVLFLRGLCITMTILPNPDSTCHAELDGIPIPLAALQVMAGLKMTCGDVFFSGHTAIQMSLLNVLLRDSRTLAPWERTAAATFAAASIVTIPMTKFHYSIDVFCGGIIGWSVPELYRYVITRLADRPLADGDGNGVRVATMCARFWRRLESSPKRLLEL
;
A
#
# COMPACT_ATOMS: atom_id res chain seq x y z
N VAL A 1 -0.29 2.77 -16.43
CA VAL A 1 -1.40 2.36 -15.54
C VAL A 1 -1.47 0.83 -15.41
N GLY A 2 -1.07 0.07 -16.43
CA GLY A 2 -1.16 -1.39 -16.40
C GLY A 2 -0.38 -2.06 -15.27
N TYR A 3 0.79 -1.53 -14.87
CA TYR A 3 1.55 -2.06 -13.72
C TYR A 3 0.76 -2.09 -12.41
N PHE A 4 0.05 -0.99 -12.10
CA PHE A 4 -0.79 -0.91 -10.91
C PHE A 4 -1.97 -1.88 -10.99
N SER A 5 -2.64 -1.93 -12.14
CA SER A 5 -3.77 -2.85 -12.35
C SER A 5 -3.34 -4.31 -12.25
N ALA A 6 -2.20 -4.68 -12.85
CA ALA A 6 -1.69 -6.05 -12.84
C ALA A 6 -1.33 -6.52 -11.42
N PHE A 7 -0.61 -5.70 -10.65
CA PHE A 7 -0.22 -6.05 -9.29
C PHE A 7 -1.36 -5.92 -8.27
N GLY A 8 -2.29 -5.00 -8.51
CA GLY A 8 -3.56 -4.96 -7.77
C GLY A 8 -4.39 -6.21 -8.00
N PHE A 9 -4.53 -6.66 -9.25
CA PHE A 9 -5.25 -7.89 -9.58
C PHE A 9 -4.56 -9.13 -9.00
N PHE A 10 -3.23 -9.21 -9.09
CA PHE A 10 -2.44 -10.26 -8.44
C PHE A 10 -2.69 -10.32 -6.94
N ASN A 11 -2.63 -9.17 -6.24
CA ASN A 11 -2.96 -9.11 -4.81
C ASN A 11 -4.37 -9.63 -4.54
N CYS A 12 -5.37 -9.24 -5.35
CA CYS A 12 -6.75 -9.70 -5.17
C CYS A 12 -6.90 -11.22 -5.38
N ILE A 13 -6.20 -11.82 -6.35
CA ILE A 13 -6.14 -13.28 -6.50
C ILE A 13 -5.59 -13.92 -5.22
N CYS A 14 -4.49 -13.40 -4.68
CA CYS A 14 -3.89 -13.89 -3.44
C CYS A 14 -4.83 -13.78 -2.24
N GLN A 15 -5.62 -12.70 -2.12
CA GLN A 15 -6.62 -12.53 -1.08
C GLN A 15 -7.73 -13.59 -1.17
N VAL A 16 -8.26 -13.81 -2.38
CA VAL A 16 -9.29 -14.84 -2.63
C VAL A 16 -8.75 -16.23 -2.32
N LEU A 17 -7.52 -16.53 -2.71
CA LEU A 17 -6.87 -17.81 -2.38
C LEU A 17 -6.70 -18.00 -0.87
N ALA A 18 -6.26 -16.97 -0.15
CA ALA A 18 -6.13 -17.03 1.30
C ALA A 18 -7.47 -17.26 2.00
N GLU A 19 -8.55 -16.64 1.52
CA GLU A 19 -9.89 -16.89 2.05
C GLU A 19 -10.27 -18.37 1.97
N HIS A 20 -10.08 -19.00 0.81
CA HIS A 20 -10.41 -20.42 0.61
C HIS A 20 -9.57 -21.36 1.49
N MET A 21 -8.35 -20.95 1.83
CA MET A 21 -7.44 -21.72 2.66
C MET A 21 -7.61 -21.44 4.17
N ASN A 22 -8.31 -20.37 4.55
CA ASN A 22 -8.48 -19.97 5.95
C ASN A 22 -9.51 -20.86 6.67
N LYS A 23 -9.03 -21.91 7.33
CA LYS A 23 -9.88 -22.88 8.05
C LYS A 23 -9.89 -22.67 9.56
N SER A 24 -9.07 -21.76 10.08
CA SER A 24 -8.80 -21.62 11.51
C SER A 24 -9.55 -20.44 12.12
N ARG A 25 -10.22 -20.67 13.26
CA ARG A 25 -10.90 -19.61 14.04
C ARG A 25 -10.18 -19.23 15.33
N LEU A 26 -9.00 -19.80 15.56
CA LEU A 26 -8.22 -19.57 16.79
C LEU A 26 -7.52 -18.21 16.70
N LEU A 27 -7.97 -17.26 17.50
CA LEU A 27 -7.37 -15.93 17.58
C LEU A 27 -5.96 -16.00 18.16
N LEU A 28 -5.04 -15.26 17.54
CA LEU A 28 -3.67 -15.14 18.04
C LEU A 28 -3.61 -14.09 19.16
N PRO A 29 -2.76 -14.28 20.18
CA PRO A 29 -2.53 -13.27 21.18
C PRO A 29 -1.86 -12.05 20.54
N ASP A 30 -2.38 -10.86 20.83
CA ASP A 30 -1.89 -9.61 20.27
C ASP A 30 -1.78 -8.54 21.37
N LEU A 31 -0.62 -7.87 21.42
CA LEU A 31 -0.35 -6.86 22.43
C LEU A 31 -1.20 -5.60 22.22
N GLY A 32 -1.42 -5.20 20.97
CA GLY A 32 -2.29 -4.07 20.63
C GLY A 32 -3.72 -4.29 21.13
N PHE A 33 -4.26 -5.50 21.00
CA PHE A 33 -5.60 -5.84 21.50
C PHE A 33 -5.69 -5.83 23.03
N GLN A 34 -4.59 -6.01 23.75
CA GLN A 34 -4.55 -5.96 25.22
C GLN A 34 -4.36 -4.55 25.75
N LEU A 35 -3.59 -3.71 25.04
CA LEU A 35 -3.24 -2.37 25.49
C LEU A 35 -4.23 -1.29 25.04
N LEU A 36 -4.89 -1.47 23.90
CA LEU A 36 -5.78 -0.47 23.31
C LEU A 36 -7.25 -0.77 23.61
N PRO A 37 -8.09 0.25 23.84
CA PRO A 37 -9.51 0.03 24.06
C PRO A 37 -10.20 -0.43 22.78
N PHE A 38 -11.12 -1.40 22.91
CA PHE A 38 -11.89 -1.91 21.79
C PHE A 38 -12.96 -0.91 21.35
N ILE A 39 -13.00 -0.61 20.05
CA ILE A 39 -14.01 0.22 19.40
C ILE A 39 -14.86 -0.68 18.49
N PRO A 40 -16.19 -0.80 18.73
CA PRO A 40 -17.06 -1.72 17.98
C PRO A 40 -17.53 -1.12 16.63
N PHE A 41 -16.65 -0.42 15.91
CA PHE A 41 -16.96 0.19 14.61
C PHE A 41 -15.98 -0.34 13.55
N SER A 42 -16.23 -1.55 13.03
CA SER A 42 -15.32 -2.25 12.09
C SER A 42 -15.04 -1.47 10.79
N TYR A 43 -15.92 -0.54 10.40
CA TYR A 43 -15.73 0.31 9.21
C TYR A 43 -14.85 1.55 9.45
N LEU A 44 -14.51 1.87 10.70
CA LEU A 44 -13.75 3.07 11.06
C LEU A 44 -12.37 3.16 10.39
N PRO A 45 -11.58 2.07 10.27
CA PRO A 45 -10.31 2.10 9.53
C PRO A 45 -10.49 2.47 8.06
N THR A 46 -11.49 1.89 7.39
CA THR A 46 -11.81 2.18 5.99
C THR A 46 -12.29 3.62 5.81
N LEU A 47 -13.14 4.11 6.71
CA LEU A 47 -13.61 5.50 6.70
C LEU A 47 -12.45 6.49 6.86
N THR A 48 -11.60 6.31 7.88
CA THR A 48 -10.47 7.22 8.12
C THR A 48 -9.45 7.18 6.99
N LEU A 49 -9.15 6.00 6.43
CA LEU A 49 -8.35 5.87 5.22
C LEU A 49 -8.96 6.65 4.05
N THR A 50 -10.26 6.48 3.81
CA THR A 50 -10.95 7.13 2.69
C THR A 50 -10.89 8.66 2.82
N ILE A 51 -11.10 9.19 4.04
CA ILE A 51 -10.95 10.62 4.34
C ILE A 51 -9.52 11.08 4.06
N PHE A 52 -8.51 10.32 4.50
CA PHE A 52 -7.11 10.67 4.25
C PHE A 52 -6.77 10.71 2.75
N VAL A 53 -7.12 9.65 2.02
CA VAL A 53 -6.89 9.57 0.57
C VAL A 53 -7.61 10.70 -0.14
N ALA A 54 -8.88 10.93 0.17
CA ALA A 54 -9.65 12.02 -0.43
C ALA A 54 -9.00 13.39 -0.15
N ALA A 55 -8.58 13.67 1.09
CA ALA A 55 -7.92 14.92 1.44
C ALA A 55 -6.61 15.14 0.66
N VAL A 56 -5.75 14.11 0.58
CA VAL A 56 -4.48 14.21 -0.17
C VAL A 56 -4.73 14.36 -1.66
N VAL A 57 -5.67 13.58 -2.21
CA VAL A 57 -6.02 13.61 -3.64
C VAL A 57 -6.63 14.96 -4.02
N SER A 58 -7.61 15.46 -3.27
CA SER A 58 -8.19 16.79 -3.47
C SER A 58 -7.14 17.88 -3.41
N ARG A 59 -6.27 17.87 -2.39
CA ARG A 59 -5.15 18.82 -2.28
C ARG A 59 -4.23 18.76 -3.50
N THR A 60 -3.93 17.55 -3.97
CA THR A 60 -3.01 17.33 -5.09
C THR A 60 -3.64 17.77 -6.41
N PHE A 61 -4.93 17.53 -6.63
CA PHE A 61 -5.65 17.99 -7.83
C PHE A 61 -5.78 19.51 -7.90
N LEU A 62 -5.89 20.20 -6.75
CA LEU A 62 -5.82 21.67 -6.70
C LEU A 62 -4.43 22.21 -7.11
N ARG A 63 -3.44 21.34 -7.34
CA ARG A 63 -2.06 21.67 -7.71
C ARG A 63 -1.65 20.86 -8.94
N GLU A 64 -2.23 21.23 -10.09
CA GLU A 64 -2.06 20.51 -11.37
C GLU A 64 -0.61 20.19 -11.74
N GLU A 65 0.34 21.06 -11.39
CA GLU A 65 1.76 20.87 -11.69
C GLU A 65 2.41 19.69 -10.93
N GLU A 66 2.02 19.45 -9.67
CA GLU A 66 2.60 18.40 -8.83
C GLU A 66 1.87 17.05 -9.04
N ALA A 67 0.59 17.11 -9.41
CA ALA A 67 -0.31 15.97 -9.48
C ALA A 67 0.18 14.76 -10.30
N PRO A 68 0.63 14.90 -11.56
CA PRO A 68 1.01 13.75 -12.37
C PRO A 68 2.26 13.05 -11.83
N THR A 69 3.22 13.82 -11.30
CA THR A 69 4.46 13.29 -10.72
C THR A 69 4.15 12.52 -9.44
N MET A 70 3.39 13.11 -8.52
CA MET A 70 3.01 12.46 -7.26
C MET A 70 2.17 11.20 -7.51
N ALA A 71 1.17 11.28 -8.39
CA ALA A 71 0.32 10.14 -8.74
C ALA A 71 1.14 8.98 -9.31
N ARG A 72 2.08 9.26 -10.22
CA ARG A 72 2.94 8.24 -10.81
C ARG A 72 3.81 7.54 -9.76
N ARG A 73 4.47 8.31 -8.90
CA ARG A 73 5.37 7.76 -7.86
C ARG A 73 4.60 6.94 -6.84
N PHE A 74 3.42 7.43 -6.44
CA PHE A 74 2.52 6.69 -5.57
C PHE A 74 2.04 5.39 -6.22
N LEU A 75 1.53 5.43 -7.46
CA LEU A 75 1.02 4.24 -8.14
C LEU A 75 2.09 3.15 -8.34
N LEU A 76 3.32 3.52 -8.71
CA LEU A 76 4.41 2.57 -8.88
C LEU A 76 4.87 1.96 -7.55
N SER A 77 5.03 2.80 -6.53
CA SER A 77 5.45 2.34 -5.20
C SER A 77 4.38 1.47 -4.56
N TYR A 78 3.12 1.90 -4.61
CA TYR A 78 2.01 1.17 -4.01
C TYR A 78 1.67 -0.12 -4.77
N ALA A 79 1.81 -0.15 -6.10
CA ALA A 79 1.74 -1.40 -6.86
C ALA A 79 2.76 -2.43 -6.36
N THR A 80 4.00 -1.99 -6.09
CA THR A 80 5.04 -2.86 -5.52
C THR A 80 4.66 -3.36 -4.13
N VAL A 81 4.09 -2.49 -3.29
CA VAL A 81 3.54 -2.88 -1.97
C VAL A 81 2.45 -3.94 -2.11
N LEU A 82 1.50 -3.77 -3.05
CA LEU A 82 0.43 -4.74 -3.31
C LEU A 82 0.98 -6.10 -3.77
N PHE A 83 2.00 -6.11 -4.62
CA PHE A 83 2.67 -7.34 -5.03
C PHE A 83 3.30 -8.07 -3.83
N LEU A 84 4.07 -7.36 -3.00
CA LEU A 84 4.67 -7.92 -1.79
C LEU A 84 3.61 -8.45 -0.83
N ARG A 85 2.51 -7.71 -0.67
CA ARG A 85 1.36 -8.13 0.16
C ARG A 85 0.75 -9.43 -0.36
N GLY A 86 0.50 -9.55 -1.67
CA GLY A 86 -0.04 -10.79 -2.26
C GLY A 86 0.85 -12.01 -1.99
N LEU A 87 2.17 -11.84 -2.06
CA LEU A 87 3.12 -12.91 -1.68
C LEU A 87 3.02 -13.24 -0.18
N CYS A 88 3.01 -12.24 0.70
CA CYS A 88 2.93 -12.46 2.13
C CYS A 88 1.64 -13.16 2.57
N ILE A 89 0.48 -12.75 2.03
CA ILE A 89 -0.83 -13.33 2.30
C ILE A 89 -0.86 -14.83 1.93
N THR A 90 -0.26 -15.19 0.79
CA THR A 90 -0.24 -16.58 0.33
C THR A 90 0.79 -17.44 1.05
N MET A 91 1.89 -16.85 1.52
CA MET A 91 2.91 -17.54 2.32
C MET A 91 2.45 -17.82 3.76
N THR A 92 1.64 -16.94 4.36
CA THR A 92 1.21 -17.08 5.74
C THR A 92 -0.21 -16.59 5.92
N ILE A 93 -1.11 -17.53 6.20
CA ILE A 93 -2.52 -17.29 6.39
C ILE A 93 -2.78 -17.13 7.89
N LEU A 94 -3.28 -15.96 8.28
CA LEU A 94 -3.63 -15.67 9.66
C LEU A 94 -5.16 -15.71 9.84
N PRO A 95 -5.63 -16.16 11.02
CA PRO A 95 -7.05 -16.12 11.35
C PRO A 95 -7.50 -14.67 11.53
N ASN A 96 -8.65 -14.30 10.98
CA ASN A 96 -9.15 -12.93 11.04
C ASN A 96 -9.47 -12.53 12.50
N PRO A 97 -8.88 -11.43 13.02
CA PRO A 97 -9.22 -10.93 14.35
C PRO A 97 -10.62 -10.32 14.45
N ASP A 98 -11.21 -9.90 13.32
CA ASP A 98 -12.56 -9.37 13.27
C ASP A 98 -13.60 -10.50 13.18
N SER A 99 -14.31 -10.72 14.29
CA SER A 99 -15.38 -11.72 14.38
C SER A 99 -16.63 -11.36 13.57
N THR A 100 -16.76 -10.11 13.11
CA THR A 100 -17.91 -9.61 12.34
C THR A 100 -17.71 -9.72 10.84
N CYS A 101 -16.51 -10.09 10.39
CA CYS A 101 -16.20 -10.20 8.97
C CYS A 101 -16.74 -11.51 8.38
N HIS A 102 -17.50 -11.40 7.30
CA HIS A 102 -18.00 -12.52 6.53
C HIS A 102 -17.61 -12.34 5.07
N ALA A 103 -16.85 -13.29 4.51
CA ALA A 103 -16.48 -13.26 3.11
C ALA A 103 -17.66 -13.69 2.23
N GLU A 104 -17.84 -13.00 1.11
CA GLU A 104 -18.97 -13.23 0.19
C GLU A 104 -18.49 -13.83 -1.15
N LEU A 105 -17.73 -14.93 -1.10
CA LEU A 105 -17.05 -15.50 -2.27
C LEU A 105 -17.58 -16.86 -2.74
N ASP A 106 -18.65 -17.37 -2.12
CA ASP A 106 -19.16 -18.72 -2.38
C ASP A 106 -19.64 -18.90 -3.84
N GLY A 107 -19.13 -19.96 -4.49
CA GLY A 107 -19.53 -20.35 -5.84
C GLY A 107 -18.97 -19.50 -6.99
N ILE A 108 -18.09 -18.54 -6.69
CA ILE A 108 -17.51 -17.64 -7.70
C ILE A 108 -16.10 -18.13 -8.09
N PRO A 109 -15.78 -18.27 -9.40
CA PRO A 109 -14.43 -18.60 -9.84
C PRO A 109 -13.41 -17.56 -9.36
N ILE A 110 -12.22 -18.03 -8.93
CA ILE A 110 -11.18 -17.18 -8.33
C ILE A 110 -10.86 -15.91 -9.14
N PRO A 111 -10.68 -15.95 -10.48
CA PRO A 111 -10.36 -14.74 -11.24
C PRO A 111 -11.50 -13.71 -11.24
N LEU A 112 -12.76 -14.18 -11.27
CA LEU A 112 -13.92 -13.32 -11.25
C LEU A 112 -14.13 -12.72 -9.85
N ALA A 113 -13.96 -13.52 -8.81
CA ALA A 113 -13.96 -13.07 -7.42
C ALA A 113 -12.87 -11.99 -7.19
N ALA A 114 -11.65 -12.22 -7.70
CA ALA A 114 -10.56 -11.25 -7.60
C ALA A 114 -10.89 -9.93 -8.31
N LEU A 115 -11.53 -9.98 -9.47
CA LEU A 115 -11.97 -8.78 -10.18
C LEU A 115 -13.05 -8.02 -9.39
N GLN A 116 -14.00 -8.73 -8.77
CA GLN A 116 -15.03 -8.13 -7.93
C GLN A 116 -14.45 -7.50 -6.66
N VAL A 117 -13.47 -8.14 -6.03
CA VAL A 117 -12.73 -7.59 -4.90
C VAL A 117 -11.95 -6.34 -5.31
N MET A 118 -11.26 -6.38 -6.46
CA MET A 118 -10.55 -5.21 -7.01
C MET A 118 -11.49 -4.04 -7.32
N ALA A 119 -12.71 -4.33 -7.77
CA ALA A 119 -13.76 -3.32 -8.01
C ALA A 119 -14.46 -2.83 -6.73
N GLY A 120 -14.14 -3.39 -5.56
CA GLY A 120 -14.79 -3.06 -4.29
C GLY A 120 -16.22 -3.58 -4.16
N LEU A 121 -16.62 -4.53 -5.00
CA LEU A 121 -17.96 -5.14 -4.99
C LEU A 121 -18.07 -6.29 -3.97
N LYS A 122 -16.93 -6.88 -3.58
CA LYS A 122 -16.84 -8.01 -2.65
C LYS A 122 -15.70 -7.79 -1.67
N MET A 123 -15.85 -8.35 -0.47
CA MET A 123 -14.90 -8.25 0.63
C MET A 123 -14.31 -9.61 0.95
N THR A 124 -13.03 -9.63 1.33
CA THR A 124 -12.31 -10.78 1.88
C THR A 124 -12.03 -10.57 3.36
N CYS A 125 -11.83 -11.66 4.09
CA CYS A 125 -11.54 -11.65 5.52
C CYS A 125 -10.18 -12.28 5.84
N GLY A 126 -9.65 -13.13 4.95
CA GLY A 126 -8.37 -13.83 5.11
C GLY A 126 -7.13 -13.01 4.79
N ASP A 127 -7.26 -11.75 4.35
CA ASP A 127 -6.15 -10.92 3.88
C ASP A 127 -5.52 -10.05 4.98
N VAL A 128 -5.12 -10.72 6.06
CA VAL A 128 -4.71 -10.08 7.30
C VAL A 128 -3.26 -9.55 7.25
N PHE A 129 -2.29 -10.32 6.71
CA PHE A 129 -0.87 -9.96 6.77
C PHE A 129 -0.30 -9.46 5.43
N PHE A 130 0.27 -8.26 5.32
CA PHE A 130 0.26 -7.12 6.26
C PHE A 130 -0.92 -6.18 5.96
N SER A 131 -1.16 -5.19 6.84
CA SER A 131 -2.28 -4.26 6.74
C SER A 131 -2.19 -3.39 5.48
N GLY A 132 -3.15 -3.56 4.58
CA GLY A 132 -3.28 -2.75 3.37
C GLY A 132 -3.55 -1.28 3.69
N HIS A 133 -4.46 -0.99 4.64
CA HIS A 133 -4.79 0.36 5.09
C HIS A 133 -3.58 1.12 5.62
N THR A 134 -2.78 0.47 6.46
CA THR A 134 -1.56 1.10 6.98
C THR A 134 -0.56 1.36 5.86
N ALA A 135 -0.37 0.37 4.98
CA ALA A 135 0.63 0.46 3.93
C ALA A 135 0.30 1.54 2.89
N ILE A 136 -0.96 1.66 2.45
CA ILE A 136 -1.39 2.73 1.54
C ILE A 136 -1.25 4.10 2.20
N GLN A 137 -1.63 4.24 3.47
CA GLN A 137 -1.60 5.50 4.20
C GLN A 137 -0.17 5.99 4.40
N MET A 138 0.73 5.09 4.78
CA MET A 138 2.16 5.40 4.92
C MET A 138 2.83 5.67 3.57
N SER A 139 2.42 4.96 2.50
CA SER A 139 2.93 5.21 1.15
C SER A 139 2.54 6.59 0.66
N LEU A 140 1.28 6.95 0.85
CA LEU A 140 0.74 8.25 0.43
C LEU A 140 1.31 9.39 1.28
N LEU A 141 1.43 9.20 2.60
CA LEU A 141 2.08 10.16 3.49
C LEU A 141 3.55 10.38 3.10
N ASN A 142 4.29 9.32 2.78
CA ASN A 142 5.69 9.45 2.34
C ASN A 142 5.78 10.31 1.07
N VAL A 143 5.01 9.98 0.03
CA VAL A 143 4.99 10.75 -1.22
C VAL A 143 4.59 12.20 -0.96
N LEU A 144 3.56 12.44 -0.14
CA LEU A 144 3.13 13.80 0.24
C LEU A 144 4.26 14.59 0.91
N LEU A 145 4.90 14.01 1.93
CA LEU A 145 5.93 14.70 2.72
C LEU A 145 7.25 14.91 1.95
N ARG A 146 7.60 13.99 1.05
CA ARG A 146 8.88 13.98 0.35
C ARG A 146 8.85 14.71 -0.99
N ASP A 147 7.73 14.62 -1.71
CA ASP A 147 7.66 15.07 -3.10
C ASP A 147 6.85 16.35 -3.29
N SER A 148 6.02 16.73 -2.32
CA SER A 148 5.33 18.03 -2.41
C SER A 148 6.25 19.18 -2.02
N ARG A 149 6.39 20.12 -2.95
CA ARG A 149 7.24 21.32 -2.79
C ARG A 149 6.51 22.44 -2.05
N THR A 150 5.19 22.45 -2.16
CA THR A 150 4.29 23.51 -1.68
C THR A 150 3.62 23.17 -0.34
N LEU A 151 3.94 22.03 0.26
CA LEU A 151 3.30 21.56 1.49
C LEU A 151 3.76 22.37 2.72
N ALA A 152 2.82 23.12 3.30
CA ALA A 152 3.07 23.97 4.45
C ALA A 152 3.42 23.14 5.71
N PRO A 153 4.18 23.68 6.67
CA PRO A 153 4.54 22.96 7.89
C PRO A 153 3.33 22.45 8.69
N TRP A 154 2.25 23.22 8.76
CA TRP A 154 1.04 22.80 9.47
C TRP A 154 0.32 21.65 8.75
N GLU A 155 0.29 21.64 7.41
CA GLU A 155 -0.27 20.55 6.62
C GLU A 155 0.51 19.24 6.84
N ARG A 156 1.85 19.34 6.93
CA ARG A 156 2.73 18.20 7.25
C ARG A 156 2.36 17.58 8.58
N THR A 157 2.28 18.40 9.62
CA THR A 157 1.93 17.97 10.97
C THR A 157 0.50 17.42 11.03
N ALA A 158 -0.45 18.07 10.37
CA ALA A 158 -1.84 17.62 10.32
C ALA A 158 -1.97 16.26 9.61
N ALA A 159 -1.33 16.09 8.45
CA ALA A 159 -1.35 14.83 7.71
C ALA A 159 -0.68 13.70 8.49
N ALA A 160 0.48 13.95 9.11
CA ALA A 160 1.17 12.95 9.92
C ALA A 160 0.36 12.56 11.18
N THR A 161 -0.24 13.54 11.86
CA THR A 161 -1.06 13.30 13.06
C THR A 161 -2.33 12.53 12.70
N PHE A 162 -3.02 12.92 11.62
CA PHE A 162 -4.19 12.18 11.14
C PHE A 162 -3.83 10.75 10.75
N ALA A 163 -2.73 10.57 10.02
CA ALA A 163 -2.25 9.24 9.65
C ALA A 163 -1.96 8.36 10.88
N ALA A 164 -1.25 8.90 11.87
CA ALA A 164 -0.98 8.19 13.12
C ALA A 164 -2.28 7.81 13.84
N ALA A 165 -3.22 8.74 13.98
CA ALA A 165 -4.50 8.49 14.64
C ALA A 165 -5.32 7.41 13.90
N SER A 166 -5.42 7.51 12.58
CA SER A 166 -6.12 6.55 11.71
C SER A 166 -5.50 5.15 11.79
N ILE A 167 -4.16 5.04 11.80
CA ILE A 167 -3.45 3.77 11.95
C ILE A 167 -3.75 3.12 13.31
N VAL A 168 -3.82 3.90 14.39
CA VAL A 168 -4.15 3.40 15.73
C VAL A 168 -5.59 2.86 15.79
N THR A 169 -6.52 3.36 14.98
CA THR A 169 -7.89 2.80 14.95
C THR A 169 -7.94 1.35 14.46
N ILE A 170 -6.99 0.91 13.65
CA ILE A 170 -6.96 -0.44 13.06
C ILE A 170 -6.92 -1.54 14.15
N PRO A 171 -5.95 -1.56 15.09
CA PRO A 171 -5.96 -2.53 16.17
C PRO A 171 -7.07 -2.27 17.19
N MET A 172 -7.49 -1.02 17.41
CA MET A 172 -8.62 -0.69 18.32
C MET A 172 -9.93 -1.33 17.86
N THR A 173 -10.16 -1.45 16.55
CA THR A 173 -11.35 -2.12 16.00
C THR A 173 -11.13 -3.61 15.77
N LYS A 174 -9.97 -4.17 16.18
CA LYS A 174 -9.54 -5.54 15.87
C LYS A 174 -9.61 -5.88 14.38
N PHE A 175 -9.39 -4.88 13.52
CA PHE A 175 -9.47 -5.06 12.07
C PHE A 175 -8.22 -5.74 11.51
N HIS A 176 -7.06 -5.50 12.11
CA HIS A 176 -5.82 -6.25 11.89
C HIS A 176 -5.07 -6.46 13.20
N TYR A 177 -4.17 -7.45 13.23
CA TYR A 177 -3.22 -7.58 14.33
C TYR A 177 -2.24 -6.40 14.32
N SER A 178 -1.73 -6.06 15.51
CA SER A 178 -0.75 -4.99 15.68
C SER A 178 0.54 -5.22 14.88
N ILE A 179 0.94 -6.49 14.68
CA ILE A 179 2.08 -6.85 13.85
C ILE A 179 1.85 -6.56 12.36
N ASP A 180 0.63 -6.76 11.85
CA ASP A 180 0.28 -6.47 10.46
C ASP A 180 0.35 -4.98 10.18
N VAL A 181 -0.08 -4.18 11.16
CA VAL A 181 -0.04 -2.72 11.14
C VAL A 181 1.41 -2.23 11.15
N PHE A 182 2.24 -2.78 12.04
CA PHE A 182 3.66 -2.45 12.11
C PHE A 182 4.40 -2.78 10.80
N CYS A 183 4.24 -4.00 10.29
CA CYS A 183 4.84 -4.42 9.01
C CYS A 183 4.33 -3.58 7.84
N GLY A 184 3.02 -3.31 7.80
CA GLY A 184 2.41 -2.45 6.77
C GLY A 184 2.98 -1.04 6.81
N GLY A 185 3.24 -0.50 8.00
CA GLY A 185 3.87 0.82 8.16
C GLY A 185 5.32 0.85 7.67
N ILE A 186 6.12 -0.15 8.03
CA ILE A 186 7.51 -0.26 7.56
C ILE A 186 7.56 -0.38 6.04
N ILE A 187 6.80 -1.31 5.47
CA ILE A 187 6.83 -1.57 4.02
C ILE A 187 6.27 -0.36 3.26
N GLY A 188 5.14 0.19 3.72
CA GLY A 188 4.51 1.36 3.12
C GLY A 188 5.39 2.60 3.14
N TRP A 189 6.25 2.78 4.15
CA TRP A 189 7.23 3.88 4.16
C TRP A 189 8.49 3.57 3.35
N SER A 190 9.01 2.35 3.44
CA SER A 190 10.30 1.97 2.88
C SER A 190 10.29 1.82 1.36
N VAL A 191 9.20 1.33 0.77
CA VAL A 191 9.11 1.11 -0.68
C VAL A 191 9.16 2.44 -1.47
N PRO A 192 8.35 3.47 -1.16
CA PRO A 192 8.49 4.78 -1.81
C PRO A 192 9.85 5.44 -1.56
N GLU A 193 10.42 5.25 -0.37
CA GLU A 193 11.74 5.78 -0.04
C GLU A 193 12.84 5.12 -0.88
N LEU A 194 12.79 3.80 -1.03
CA LEU A 194 13.69 3.05 -1.90
C LEU A 194 13.52 3.47 -3.36
N TYR A 195 12.28 3.61 -3.83
CA TYR A 195 11.99 4.11 -5.17
C TYR A 195 12.62 5.49 -5.39
N ARG A 196 12.44 6.42 -4.45
CA ARG A 196 13.04 7.75 -4.49
C ARG A 196 14.56 7.69 -4.50
N TYR A 197 15.17 6.85 -3.67
CA TYR A 197 16.61 6.64 -3.65
C TYR A 197 17.13 6.15 -5.01
N VAL A 198 16.49 5.12 -5.58
CA VAL A 198 16.85 4.55 -6.89
C VAL A 198 16.76 5.63 -7.97
N ILE A 199 15.64 6.36 -8.04
CA ILE A 199 15.47 7.35 -9.09
C ILE A 199 16.37 8.56 -8.91
N THR A 200 16.52 9.10 -7.71
CA THR A 200 17.24 10.37 -7.50
C THR A 200 18.75 10.19 -7.38
N ARG A 201 19.23 9.10 -6.76
CA ARG A 201 20.65 8.90 -6.49
C ARG A 201 21.31 7.93 -7.47
N LEU A 202 20.69 6.79 -7.75
CA LEU A 202 21.32 5.77 -8.60
C LEU A 202 21.30 6.15 -10.09
N ALA A 203 20.25 6.84 -10.54
CA ALA A 203 20.16 7.24 -11.96
C ALA A 203 21.23 8.28 -12.35
N ASP A 204 21.60 9.18 -11.42
CA ASP A 204 22.61 10.23 -11.63
C ASP A 204 24.04 9.78 -11.37
N ARG A 205 24.23 8.59 -10.79
CA ARG A 205 25.57 8.09 -10.48
C ARG A 205 26.37 7.87 -11.78
N PRO A 206 27.59 8.43 -11.90
CA PRO A 206 28.50 8.08 -12.99
C PRO A 206 28.96 6.64 -12.82
N LEU A 207 29.01 5.88 -13.92
CA LEU A 207 29.52 4.50 -13.92
C LEU A 207 31.05 4.56 -13.92
N ALA A 208 31.70 3.91 -12.97
CA ALA A 208 33.15 3.81 -12.92
C ALA A 208 33.66 2.48 -13.50
N ASP A 209 34.90 2.46 -13.99
CA ASP A 209 35.50 1.26 -14.58
C ASP A 209 35.76 0.12 -13.58
N GLY A 210 35.57 0.36 -12.27
CA GLY A 210 35.60 -0.67 -11.22
C GLY A 210 34.23 -1.11 -10.68
N ASP A 211 33.13 -0.56 -11.19
CA ASP A 211 31.79 -0.94 -10.70
C ASP A 211 31.45 -2.38 -11.10
N GLY A 212 31.16 -3.22 -10.10
CA GLY A 212 30.70 -4.59 -10.32
C GLY A 212 29.39 -4.65 -11.11
N ASN A 213 29.16 -5.78 -11.78
CA ASN A 213 28.01 -5.98 -12.68
C ASN A 213 26.65 -5.64 -12.03
N GLY A 214 26.46 -5.95 -10.75
CA GLY A 214 25.23 -5.62 -10.02
C GLY A 214 24.94 -4.12 -9.93
N VAL A 215 25.98 -3.31 -9.66
CA VAL A 215 25.86 -1.85 -9.59
C VAL A 215 25.54 -1.27 -10.97
N ARG A 216 26.21 -1.78 -12.02
CA ARG A 216 25.98 -1.35 -13.40
C ARG A 216 24.53 -1.61 -13.84
N VAL A 217 24.00 -2.81 -13.56
CA VAL A 217 22.60 -3.17 -13.86
C VAL A 217 21.64 -2.26 -13.09
N ALA A 218 21.85 -2.07 -11.79
CA ALA A 218 21.00 -1.21 -10.97
C ALA A 218 20.95 0.24 -11.48
N THR A 219 22.10 0.82 -11.84
CA THR A 219 22.17 2.17 -12.42
C THR A 219 21.50 2.25 -13.80
N MET A 220 21.67 1.23 -14.66
CA MET A 220 20.97 1.17 -15.95
C MET A 220 19.44 1.10 -15.77
N CYS A 221 18.95 0.25 -14.86
CA CYS A 221 17.54 0.19 -14.52
C CYS A 221 17.02 1.52 -13.96
N ALA A 222 17.77 2.17 -13.07
CA ALA A 222 17.40 3.46 -12.51
C ALA A 222 17.27 4.55 -13.59
N ARG A 223 18.21 4.60 -14.55
CA ARG A 223 18.16 5.52 -15.70
C ARG A 223 16.98 5.24 -16.62
N PHE A 224 16.67 3.96 -16.86
CA PHE A 224 15.49 3.56 -17.64
C PHE A 224 14.19 4.04 -16.97
N TRP A 225 14.03 3.79 -15.67
CA TRP A 225 12.89 4.24 -14.89
C TRP A 225 12.74 5.76 -14.87
N ARG A 226 13.84 6.51 -14.74
CA ARG A 226 13.81 7.98 -14.81
C ARG A 226 13.43 8.48 -16.21
N ARG A 227 13.92 7.86 -17.29
CA ARG A 227 13.51 8.20 -18.66
C ARG A 227 12.02 7.94 -18.90
N LEU A 228 11.51 6.84 -18.35
CA LEU A 228 10.08 6.60 -18.32
C LEU A 228 9.37 7.73 -17.55
N GLU A 229 9.90 8.18 -16.40
CA GLU A 229 9.37 9.31 -15.60
C GLU A 229 9.21 10.59 -16.41
N SER A 230 10.25 10.95 -17.18
CA SER A 230 10.29 12.18 -17.96
C SER A 230 9.49 12.16 -19.27
N SER A 231 8.91 11.02 -19.69
CA SER A 231 8.18 10.92 -20.96
C SER A 231 6.67 10.72 -20.74
N PRO A 232 5.85 11.80 -20.83
CA PRO A 232 4.41 11.72 -20.61
C PRO A 232 3.69 10.79 -21.61
N LYS A 233 4.21 10.66 -22.84
CA LYS A 233 3.54 9.92 -23.93
C LYS A 233 3.68 8.39 -23.85
N ARG A 234 4.78 7.87 -23.30
CA ARG A 234 5.09 6.42 -23.30
C ARG A 234 4.42 5.61 -22.18
N LEU A 235 3.74 6.27 -21.25
CA LEU A 235 3.13 5.65 -20.08
C LEU A 235 1.68 5.21 -20.29
N LEU A 236 0.99 5.78 -21.28
CA LEU A 236 -0.35 5.35 -21.70
C LEU A 236 -0.30 4.03 -22.47
N GLU A 237 0.88 3.66 -22.95
CA GLU A 237 1.16 2.41 -23.68
C GLU A 237 1.59 1.25 -22.74
N LEU A 238 1.71 1.50 -21.42
CA LEU A 238 2.10 0.53 -20.38
C LEU A 238 1.07 0.41 -19.23
#